data_AF-A0A175VWX5-F1
#
_entry.id   AF-A0A175VWX5-F1
#
_cell.length_a   1.000
_cell.length_b   1.000
_cell.length_c   1.000
_cell.angle_alpha   90.00
_cell.angle_beta   90.00
_cell.angle_gamma   90.00
#
_symmetry.space_group_name_H-M   'P 1'
#
loop_
_entity.id
_entity.type
_entity.pdbx_description
1 polymer ?
#
loop_
_entity_poly.entity_id
_entity_poly.type
_entity_poly.pdbx_seq_one_letter_code
_entity_poly.pdbx_strand_id
1 'polypeptide(L)'
;MGLLAHLTVLLAVASSSLVSAEAPAAVAGPAVSPRITSISYSGNGCIQDPKHTGGLNDATFTYHNFALSMPGGNQTLNCQVHLQANGVGSGWQMAVSRNRVKGHIVLSPGTTLAHFTTVYFSQDAGNTGTFKGHVENSGGSTINQAVTLVGEAGGSKVWSPCSGSDGYTGILNVNFRGALSGSGKAYFEALSENWDVEWRRC
;
A
#
# COMPACT_ATOMS: atom_id res chain seq x y z
N MET A 1 -66.87 -13.09 -5.70
CA MET A 1 -67.04 -11.92 -4.81
C MET A 1 -65.66 -11.55 -4.28
N GLY A 2 -65.05 -10.39 -4.52
CA GLY A 2 -65.48 -9.18 -5.19
C GLY A 2 -64.31 -8.18 -5.35
N LEU A 3 -64.61 -7.15 -6.13
CA LEU A 3 -64.09 -5.77 -6.18
C LEU A 3 -62.56 -5.57 -6.11
N LEU A 4 -61.89 -5.25 -7.24
CA LEU A 4 -61.79 -3.90 -7.84
C LEU A 4 -61.62 -2.79 -6.79
N ALA A 5 -60.36 -2.48 -6.47
CA ALA A 5 -59.97 -1.20 -5.91
C ALA A 5 -58.96 -0.55 -6.87
N HIS A 6 -59.44 0.44 -7.62
CA HIS A 6 -58.61 1.35 -8.39
C HIS A 6 -57.93 2.32 -7.43
N LEU A 7 -56.59 2.30 -7.36
CA LEU A 7 -55.84 3.36 -6.68
C LEU A 7 -54.90 4.03 -7.68
N THR A 8 -55.37 5.16 -8.18
CA THR A 8 -54.63 6.15 -8.96
C THR A 8 -53.54 6.74 -8.06
N VAL A 9 -52.27 6.47 -8.33
CA VAL A 9 -51.15 7.14 -7.63
C VAL A 9 -50.52 8.16 -8.57
N LEU A 10 -50.48 9.39 -8.08
CA LEU A 10 -50.03 10.60 -8.76
C LEU A 10 -48.59 10.51 -9.26
N LEU A 11 -48.40 11.06 -10.46
CA LEU A 11 -47.13 11.31 -11.13
C LEU A 11 -46.40 12.46 -10.42
N ALA A 12 -45.51 12.16 -9.48
CA ALA A 12 -44.60 13.15 -8.90
C ALA A 12 -43.34 13.27 -9.78
N VAL A 13 -43.25 14.36 -10.56
CA VAL A 13 -42.07 14.71 -11.34
C VAL A 13 -41.00 15.24 -10.37
N ALA A 14 -40.10 14.39 -9.92
CA ALA A 14 -38.93 14.80 -9.16
C ALA A 14 -37.91 15.42 -10.12
N SER A 15 -37.80 16.75 -10.10
CA SER A 15 -36.74 17.49 -10.77
C SER A 15 -35.40 17.20 -10.10
N SER A 16 -34.68 16.19 -10.57
CA SER A 16 -33.31 15.92 -10.14
C SER A 16 -32.39 17.03 -10.63
N SER A 17 -32.09 17.99 -9.76
CA SER A 17 -31.01 18.96 -9.96
C SER A 17 -29.69 18.19 -10.07
N LEU A 18 -29.10 18.22 -11.27
CA LEU A 18 -27.75 17.75 -11.55
C LEU A 18 -26.76 18.60 -10.73
N VAL A 19 -26.41 18.12 -9.54
CA VAL A 19 -25.23 18.61 -8.84
C VAL A 19 -24.04 18.25 -9.72
N SER A 20 -23.46 19.23 -10.40
CA SER A 20 -22.13 19.08 -10.99
C SER A 20 -21.20 18.73 -9.86
N ALA A 21 -20.82 17.46 -9.77
CA ALA A 21 -19.71 17.02 -8.95
C ALA A 21 -18.46 17.68 -9.51
N GLU A 22 -18.08 18.82 -8.95
CA GLU A 22 -16.81 19.45 -9.22
C GLU A 22 -15.73 18.41 -8.90
N ALA A 23 -15.00 17.99 -9.93
CA ALA A 23 -13.95 17.00 -9.77
C ALA A 23 -12.99 17.53 -8.68
N PRO A 24 -12.69 16.75 -7.63
CA PRO A 24 -11.82 17.23 -6.57
C PRO A 24 -10.50 17.68 -7.19
N ALA A 25 -10.16 18.95 -6.95
CA ALA A 25 -8.90 19.52 -7.43
C ALA A 25 -7.77 18.58 -7.03
N ALA A 26 -7.02 18.09 -8.03
CA ALA A 26 -5.86 17.24 -7.78
C ALA A 26 -4.98 17.95 -6.75
N VAL A 27 -4.70 17.30 -5.62
CA VAL A 27 -3.86 17.87 -4.56
C VAL A 27 -2.52 18.21 -5.19
N ALA A 28 -2.26 19.51 -5.37
CA ALA A 28 -1.07 19.97 -6.06
C ALA A 28 0.16 19.52 -5.27
N GLY A 29 1.02 18.72 -5.91
CA GLY A 29 2.32 18.37 -5.37
C GLY A 29 3.29 19.56 -5.46
N PRO A 30 4.48 19.43 -4.83
CA PRO A 30 5.56 20.41 -4.97
C PRO A 30 5.94 20.58 -6.44
N ALA A 31 6.33 21.80 -6.84
CA ALA A 31 6.76 22.10 -8.20
C ALA A 31 8.05 21.36 -8.60
N VAL A 32 8.87 21.00 -7.61
CA VAL A 32 10.10 20.22 -7.78
C VAL A 32 9.93 18.88 -7.07
N SER A 33 10.09 17.79 -7.80
CA SER A 33 10.15 16.46 -7.21
C SER A 33 11.52 16.28 -6.52
N PRO A 34 11.56 15.91 -5.23
CA PRO A 34 12.83 15.67 -4.56
C PRO A 34 13.57 14.49 -5.17
N ARG A 35 14.90 14.56 -5.10
CA ARG A 35 15.80 13.48 -5.52
C ARG A 35 16.04 12.55 -4.33
N ILE A 36 15.91 11.25 -4.59
CA ILE A 36 16.34 10.22 -3.63
C ILE A 36 17.87 10.30 -3.49
N THR A 37 18.36 10.52 -2.28
CA THR A 37 19.78 10.71 -1.97
C THR A 37 20.44 9.46 -1.43
N SER A 38 19.69 8.60 -0.75
CA SER A 38 20.16 7.30 -0.28
C SER A 38 19.02 6.30 -0.15
N ILE A 39 19.36 5.03 -0.36
CA ILE A 39 18.50 3.87 -0.10
C ILE A 39 19.37 2.81 0.59
N SER A 40 18.87 2.23 1.67
CA SER A 40 19.42 1.01 2.26
C SER A 40 18.30 0.05 2.64
N TYR A 41 18.67 -1.20 2.88
CA TYR A 41 17.72 -2.28 3.13
C TYR A 41 18.05 -3.01 4.43
N SER A 42 17.02 -3.54 5.08
CA SER A 42 17.18 -4.43 6.24
C SER A 42 16.01 -5.40 6.35
N GLY A 43 16.18 -6.47 7.11
CA GLY A 43 15.17 -7.51 7.25
C GLY A 43 15.56 -8.81 6.55
N ASN A 44 14.98 -9.90 7.01
CA ASN A 44 15.34 -11.26 6.59
C ASN A 44 14.88 -11.61 5.16
N GLY A 45 13.98 -10.82 4.57
CA GLY A 45 13.51 -10.96 3.19
C GLY A 45 14.29 -10.18 2.15
N CYS A 46 15.14 -9.23 2.55
CA CYS A 46 16.07 -8.56 1.63
C CYS A 46 17.39 -9.34 1.51
N ILE A 47 17.34 -10.65 1.20
CA ILE A 47 18.55 -11.50 1.13
C ILE A 47 19.56 -10.92 0.12
N GLN A 48 19.02 -10.39 -0.98
CA GLN A 48 19.72 -9.50 -1.89
C GLN A 48 19.00 -8.17 -1.91
N ASP A 49 19.77 -7.08 -1.94
CA ASP A 49 19.22 -5.73 -2.00
C ASP A 49 18.29 -5.59 -3.22
N PRO A 50 17.03 -5.15 -3.02
CA PRO A 50 16.12 -4.88 -4.11
C PRO A 50 16.70 -3.86 -5.10
N LYS A 51 16.44 -4.08 -6.39
CA LYS A 51 16.80 -3.08 -7.41
C LYS A 51 15.77 -1.95 -7.40
N HIS A 52 16.23 -0.74 -7.11
CA HIS A 52 15.42 0.48 -7.16
C HIS A 52 15.35 1.08 -8.57
N THR A 53 14.16 1.55 -8.95
CA THR A 53 13.89 2.38 -10.13
C THR A 53 12.81 3.42 -9.81
N GLY A 54 12.78 4.52 -10.56
CA GLY A 54 11.82 5.62 -10.35
C GLY A 54 12.39 6.75 -9.48
N GLY A 55 11.53 7.71 -9.17
CA GLY A 55 11.76 8.77 -8.19
C GLY A 55 10.90 8.57 -6.94
N LEU A 56 10.83 9.59 -6.08
CA LEU A 56 10.05 9.48 -4.83
C LEU A 56 8.54 9.27 -5.07
N ASN A 57 8.01 9.78 -6.19
CA ASN A 57 6.58 9.71 -6.52
C ASN A 57 6.12 8.37 -7.09
N ASP A 58 7.05 7.53 -7.53
CA ASP A 58 6.80 6.27 -8.22
C ASP A 58 7.86 5.21 -7.87
N ALA A 59 8.40 5.30 -6.64
CA ALA A 59 9.48 4.45 -6.16
C ALA A 59 9.11 2.97 -6.32
N THR A 60 9.96 2.24 -7.03
CA THR A 60 9.74 0.83 -7.36
C THR A 60 10.95 0.01 -6.99
N PHE A 61 10.73 -1.06 -6.22
CA PHE A 61 11.73 -1.98 -5.73
C PHE A 61 11.47 -3.36 -6.32
N THR A 62 12.42 -3.88 -7.07
CA THR A 62 12.34 -5.24 -7.63
C THR A 62 13.06 -6.20 -6.70
N TYR A 63 12.33 -7.17 -6.17
CA TYR A 63 12.85 -8.15 -5.24
C TYR A 63 13.64 -9.24 -5.95
N HIS A 64 14.69 -9.71 -5.27
CA HIS A 64 15.45 -10.88 -5.67
C HIS A 64 15.39 -11.90 -4.52
N ASN A 65 14.57 -12.94 -4.69
CA ASN A 65 14.36 -14.01 -3.70
C ASN A 65 13.63 -13.59 -2.41
N PHE A 66 12.67 -12.67 -2.47
CA PHE A 66 11.71 -12.50 -1.38
C PHE A 66 10.66 -13.62 -1.48
N ALA A 67 10.85 -14.71 -0.74
CA ALA A 67 9.94 -15.86 -0.80
C ALA A 67 9.65 -16.47 0.58
N LEU A 68 8.37 -16.74 0.82
CA LEU A 68 7.83 -17.42 1.97
C LEU A 68 7.36 -18.81 1.53
N SER A 69 7.72 -19.84 2.28
CA SER A 69 7.25 -21.20 2.07
C SER A 69 6.85 -21.83 3.39
N MET A 70 5.60 -22.26 3.49
CA MET A 70 5.01 -22.91 4.65
C MET A 70 4.75 -24.38 4.29
N PRO A 71 5.63 -25.32 4.71
CA PRO A 71 5.40 -26.75 4.52
C PRO A 71 4.37 -27.33 5.49
N GLY A 72 3.96 -26.59 6.52
CA GLY A 72 2.96 -27.01 7.51
C GLY A 72 2.91 -26.19 8.81
N GLY A 73 3.52 -25.00 8.87
CA GLY A 73 3.47 -24.12 10.03
C GLY A 73 3.73 -22.66 9.66
N ASN A 74 3.22 -21.73 10.46
CA ASN A 74 3.23 -20.30 10.14
C ASN A 74 4.64 -19.78 9.83
N GLN A 75 4.75 -18.92 8.82
CA GLN A 75 6.01 -18.33 8.37
C GLN A 75 5.84 -16.83 8.15
N THR A 76 6.88 -16.05 8.46
CA THR A 76 6.89 -14.62 8.21
C THR A 76 8.26 -14.14 7.77
N LEU A 77 8.26 -13.18 6.85
CA LEU A 77 9.44 -12.63 6.22
C LEU A 77 9.16 -11.16 5.94
N ASN A 78 10.16 -10.29 6.16
CA ASN A 78 10.01 -8.87 5.92
C ASN A 78 11.22 -8.28 5.21
N CYS A 79 10.97 -7.24 4.43
CA CYS A 79 12.01 -6.41 3.85
C CYS A 79 11.64 -4.95 4.14
N GLN A 80 12.59 -4.24 4.73
CA GLN A 80 12.46 -2.85 5.08
C GLN A 80 13.39 -2.01 4.21
N VAL A 81 12.81 -1.01 3.59
CA VAL A 81 13.52 0.02 2.83
C VAL A 81 13.66 1.25 3.71
N HIS A 82 14.89 1.76 3.80
CA HIS A 82 15.21 3.06 4.39
C HIS A 82 15.57 4.00 3.26
N LEU A 83 14.77 5.05 3.04
CA LEU A 83 14.92 5.97 1.93
C LEU A 83 15.06 7.40 2.46
N GLN A 84 16.00 8.15 1.90
CA GLN A 84 16.11 9.59 2.11
C GLN A 84 15.96 10.31 0.79
N ALA A 85 15.27 11.45 0.82
CA ALA A 85 15.15 12.34 -0.31
C ALA A 85 15.34 13.80 0.11
N ASN A 86 15.74 14.63 -0.85
CA ASN A 86 15.96 16.05 -0.64
C ASN A 86 15.59 16.85 -1.90
N GLY A 87 15.25 18.13 -1.72
CA GLY A 87 15.10 19.09 -2.82
C GLY A 87 13.65 19.48 -3.11
N VAL A 88 12.72 19.20 -2.19
CA VAL A 88 11.29 19.51 -2.38
C VAL A 88 10.94 21.00 -2.18
N GLY A 89 11.87 21.81 -1.67
CA GLY A 89 11.60 23.16 -1.21
C GLY A 89 10.86 23.19 0.13
N SER A 90 10.64 24.36 0.70
CA SER A 90 10.10 24.50 2.07
C SER A 90 8.58 24.38 2.15
N GLY A 91 8.10 23.88 3.28
CA GLY A 91 6.67 23.82 3.60
C GLY A 91 5.94 22.67 2.94
N TRP A 92 6.58 21.52 2.75
CA TRP A 92 5.97 20.31 2.19
C TRP A 92 6.13 19.12 3.13
N GLN A 93 5.11 18.26 3.13
CA GLN A 93 5.17 16.92 3.72
C GLN A 93 4.73 15.90 2.68
N MET A 94 5.26 14.68 2.82
CA MET A 94 4.79 13.53 2.08
C MET A 94 4.41 12.37 2.98
N ALA A 95 3.50 11.53 2.49
CA ALA A 95 3.14 10.27 3.12
C ALA A 95 3.05 9.19 2.05
N VAL A 96 3.46 7.97 2.37
CA VAL A 96 3.14 6.81 1.53
C VAL A 96 1.63 6.59 1.64
N SER A 97 0.92 6.76 0.54
CA SER A 97 -0.54 6.65 0.48
C SER A 97 -0.98 5.24 0.09
N ARG A 98 -0.19 4.57 -0.77
CA ARG A 98 -0.45 3.22 -1.24
C ARG A 98 0.83 2.43 -1.42
N ASN A 99 0.73 1.12 -1.19
CA ASN A 99 1.73 0.13 -1.51
C ASN A 99 1.13 -0.93 -2.43
N ARG A 100 1.83 -1.28 -3.49
CA ARG A 100 1.45 -2.35 -4.42
C ARG A 100 2.57 -3.36 -4.52
N VAL A 101 2.32 -4.58 -4.05
CA VAL A 101 3.26 -5.69 -4.18
C VAL A 101 2.75 -6.68 -5.21
N LYS A 102 3.47 -6.78 -6.33
CA LYS A 102 3.24 -7.83 -7.32
C LYS A 102 3.98 -9.08 -6.90
N GLY A 103 3.33 -10.21 -7.07
CA GLY A 103 3.90 -11.48 -6.66
C GLY A 103 3.16 -12.67 -7.23
N HIS A 104 3.48 -13.83 -6.68
CA HIS A 104 2.86 -15.09 -7.01
C HIS A 104 2.54 -15.86 -5.73
N ILE A 105 1.37 -16.50 -5.69
CA ILE A 105 0.94 -17.30 -4.54
C ILE A 105 0.61 -18.73 -4.95
N VAL A 106 0.89 -19.65 -4.02
CA VAL A 106 0.31 -20.99 -4.02
C VAL A 106 -0.32 -21.19 -2.64
N LEU A 107 -1.65 -21.28 -2.56
CA LEU A 107 -2.37 -21.44 -1.29
C LEU A 107 -3.21 -22.71 -1.39
N SER A 108 -2.92 -23.73 -0.59
CA SER A 108 -3.83 -24.87 -0.43
C SER A 108 -5.08 -24.48 0.39
N PRO A 109 -6.17 -25.27 0.34
CA PRO A 109 -7.36 -25.04 1.16
C PRO A 109 -7.01 -24.79 2.64
N GLY A 110 -7.62 -23.76 3.23
CA GLY A 110 -7.43 -23.37 4.63
C GLY A 110 -6.11 -22.65 4.93
N THR A 111 -5.42 -22.13 3.91
CA THR A 111 -4.23 -21.28 4.10
C THR A 111 -4.49 -19.83 3.71
N THR A 112 -3.77 -18.93 4.37
CA THR A 112 -3.89 -17.48 4.20
C THR A 112 -2.52 -16.85 4.07
N LEU A 113 -2.38 -15.95 3.09
CA LEU A 113 -1.32 -14.95 3.03
C LEU A 113 -1.86 -13.64 3.61
N ALA A 114 -1.30 -13.19 4.72
CA ALA A 114 -1.47 -11.82 5.20
C ALA A 114 -0.25 -10.99 4.80
N HIS A 115 -0.47 -9.72 4.47
CA HIS A 115 0.59 -8.77 4.20
C HIS A 115 0.40 -7.48 5.02
N PHE A 116 1.52 -6.88 5.41
CA PHE A 116 1.57 -5.68 6.23
C PHE A 116 2.61 -4.75 5.66
N THR A 117 2.28 -3.48 5.56
CA THR A 117 3.23 -2.43 5.23
C THR A 117 3.21 -1.42 6.36
N THR A 118 4.34 -1.29 7.07
CA THR A 118 4.49 -0.35 8.17
C THR A 118 5.38 0.79 7.74
N VAL A 119 4.90 2.01 7.90
CA VAL A 119 5.55 3.24 7.48
C VAL A 119 5.82 4.11 8.69
N TYR A 120 7.03 4.67 8.76
CA TYR A 120 7.39 5.69 9.75
C TYR A 120 8.57 6.53 9.27
N PHE A 121 8.77 7.69 9.89
CA PHE A 121 9.96 8.50 9.67
C PHE A 121 10.89 8.42 10.88
N SER A 122 12.21 8.28 10.67
CA SER A 122 13.15 8.11 11.79
C SER A 122 13.17 9.29 12.77
N GLN A 123 12.71 10.47 12.35
CA GLN A 123 12.58 11.67 13.17
C GLN A 123 11.49 11.56 14.24
N ASP A 124 10.50 10.71 14.03
CA ASP A 124 9.41 10.44 14.95
C ASP A 124 9.04 8.95 14.86
N ALA A 125 10.00 8.09 15.21
CA ALA A 125 9.89 6.64 15.01
C ALA A 125 8.76 5.98 15.82
N GLY A 126 8.21 6.66 16.84
CA GLY A 126 7.04 6.20 17.59
C GLY A 126 5.73 6.39 16.82
N ASN A 127 5.68 7.33 15.88
CA ASN A 127 4.52 7.58 15.03
C ASN A 127 4.60 6.69 13.78
N THR A 128 3.84 5.60 13.81
CA THR A 128 3.84 4.58 12.76
C THR A 128 2.45 4.39 12.18
N GLY A 129 2.40 4.01 10.91
CA GLY A 129 1.18 3.67 10.21
C GLY A 129 1.34 2.30 9.59
N THR A 130 0.46 1.37 9.95
CA THR A 130 0.44 0.03 9.36
C THR A 130 -0.87 -0.17 8.63
N PHE A 131 -0.78 -0.47 7.34
CA PHE A 131 -1.92 -0.95 6.57
C PHE A 131 -1.66 -2.39 6.13
N LYS A 132 -2.75 -3.15 6.01
CA LYS A 132 -2.72 -4.62 5.90
C LYS A 132 -3.79 -5.13 4.96
N GLY A 133 -3.54 -6.30 4.39
CA GLY A 133 -4.51 -7.04 3.59
C GLY A 133 -4.21 -8.53 3.66
N HIS A 134 -5.07 -9.34 3.06
CA HIS A 134 -4.85 -10.78 2.99
C HIS A 134 -5.51 -11.39 1.76
N VAL A 135 -5.00 -12.57 1.39
CA VAL A 135 -5.61 -13.50 0.44
C VAL A 135 -5.76 -14.82 1.16
N GLU A 136 -7.00 -15.29 1.29
CA GLU A 136 -7.34 -16.56 1.93
C GLU A 136 -7.85 -17.55 0.88
N ASN A 137 -7.50 -18.82 1.04
CA ASN A 137 -8.12 -19.91 0.28
C ASN A 137 -9.15 -20.66 1.14
N SER A 138 -10.40 -20.23 1.09
CA SER A 138 -11.54 -20.92 1.71
C SER A 138 -12.17 -21.98 0.80
N GLY A 139 -11.59 -22.24 -0.38
CA GLY A 139 -12.10 -23.18 -1.38
C GLY A 139 -11.63 -24.61 -1.16
N GLY A 140 -12.05 -25.51 -2.07
CA GLY A 140 -11.67 -26.93 -2.04
C GLY A 140 -10.44 -27.30 -2.87
N SER A 141 -9.86 -26.37 -3.62
CA SER A 141 -8.71 -26.58 -4.49
C SER A 141 -7.60 -25.58 -4.22
N THR A 142 -6.37 -25.89 -4.64
CA THR A 142 -5.22 -24.99 -4.49
C THR A 142 -5.35 -23.77 -5.41
N ILE A 143 -5.21 -22.57 -4.84
CA ILE A 143 -5.00 -21.34 -5.59
C ILE A 143 -3.52 -21.30 -6.03
N ASN A 144 -3.26 -21.09 -7.32
CA ASN A 144 -1.91 -20.96 -7.87
C ASN A 144 -1.94 -19.90 -8.97
N GLN A 145 -1.54 -18.67 -8.64
CA GLN A 145 -1.67 -17.53 -9.55
C GLN A 145 -0.78 -16.34 -9.17
N ALA A 146 -0.59 -15.46 -10.16
CA ALA A 146 -0.07 -14.12 -9.92
C ALA A 146 -1.07 -13.28 -9.12
N VAL A 147 -0.57 -12.39 -8.27
CA VAL A 147 -1.37 -11.46 -7.47
C VAL A 147 -0.77 -10.07 -7.46
N THR A 148 -1.61 -9.06 -7.22
CA THR A 148 -1.19 -7.72 -6.80
C THR A 148 -1.82 -7.44 -5.44
N LEU A 149 -1.00 -7.46 -4.40
CA LEU A 149 -1.39 -7.10 -3.05
C LEU A 149 -1.40 -5.59 -2.95
N VAL A 150 -2.53 -5.01 -2.54
CA VAL A 150 -2.68 -3.55 -2.43
C VAL A 150 -2.91 -3.20 -0.97
N GLY A 151 -2.06 -2.33 -0.45
CA GLY A 151 -2.23 -1.69 0.85
C GLY A 151 -2.52 -0.21 0.66
N GLU A 152 -3.62 0.28 1.24
CA GLU A 152 -3.98 1.70 1.22
C GLU A 152 -3.82 2.26 2.64
N ALA A 153 -3.10 3.36 2.79
CA ALA A 153 -2.87 3.96 4.10
C ALA A 153 -4.16 4.52 4.70
N GLY A 154 -5.02 5.13 3.88
CA GLY A 154 -6.27 5.76 4.35
C GLY A 154 -6.00 6.76 5.47
N GLY A 155 -6.61 6.54 6.65
CA GLY A 155 -6.37 7.34 7.86
C GLY A 155 -5.05 7.04 8.59
N SER A 156 -4.33 5.99 8.20
CA SER A 156 -3.05 5.56 8.80
C SER A 156 -1.82 6.19 8.12
N LYS A 157 -2.01 7.26 7.34
CA LYS A 157 -0.89 7.98 6.70
C LYS A 157 0.01 8.60 7.77
N VAL A 158 1.30 8.27 7.70
CA VAL A 158 2.33 8.97 8.47
C VAL A 158 2.96 10.01 7.57
N TRP A 159 2.90 11.27 8.00
CA TRP A 159 3.47 12.39 7.28
C TRP A 159 4.94 12.58 7.65
N SER A 160 5.76 12.90 6.67
CA SER A 160 7.15 13.30 6.86
C SER A 160 7.26 14.53 7.77
N PRO A 161 8.45 14.82 8.32
CA PRO A 161 8.72 16.16 8.82
C PRO A 161 8.38 17.24 7.78
N CYS A 162 7.97 18.41 8.24
CA CYS A 162 7.79 19.57 7.39
C CYS A 162 9.14 19.99 6.80
N SER A 163 9.25 20.05 5.49
CA SER A 163 10.52 20.38 4.83
C SER A 163 10.94 21.83 5.12
N GLY A 164 12.21 22.01 5.47
CA GLY A 164 12.82 23.32 5.71
C GLY A 164 13.39 23.95 4.45
N SER A 165 14.26 24.95 4.63
CA SER A 165 15.05 25.56 3.55
C SER A 165 16.05 24.59 2.92
N ASP A 166 16.41 23.54 3.66
CA ASP A 166 17.26 22.44 3.20
C ASP A 166 16.53 21.44 2.30
N GLY A 167 15.20 21.55 2.14
CA GLY A 167 14.39 20.64 1.33
C GLY A 167 14.38 19.19 1.83
N TYR A 168 14.73 18.94 3.10
CA TYR A 168 14.83 17.61 3.68
C TYR A 168 13.44 17.01 3.96
N THR A 169 13.22 15.74 3.58
CA THR A 169 11.93 15.04 3.78
C THR A 169 11.96 14.02 4.92
N GLY A 170 13.03 13.96 5.74
CA GLY A 170 13.19 12.90 6.72
C GLY A 170 13.77 11.60 6.15
N ILE A 171 13.95 10.62 7.04
CA ILE A 171 14.30 9.24 6.65
C ILE A 171 13.01 8.43 6.64
N LEU A 172 12.50 8.11 5.46
CA LEU A 172 11.34 7.26 5.28
C LEU A 172 11.73 5.80 5.49
N ASN A 173 10.99 5.10 6.35
CA ASN A 173 11.14 3.68 6.57
C ASN A 173 9.84 2.99 6.16
N VAL A 174 9.93 2.07 5.20
CA VAL A 174 8.79 1.26 4.75
C VAL A 174 9.15 -0.20 4.92
N ASN A 175 8.45 -0.89 5.82
CA ASN A 175 8.65 -2.30 6.10
C ASN A 175 7.48 -3.12 5.53
N PHE A 176 7.73 -3.82 4.43
CA PHE A 176 6.80 -4.81 3.89
C PHE A 176 7.06 -6.17 4.53
N ARG A 177 5.99 -6.80 5.02
CA ARG A 177 6.03 -8.12 5.65
C ARG A 177 4.94 -9.01 5.09
N GLY A 178 5.33 -10.18 4.61
CA GLY A 178 4.42 -11.29 4.33
C GLY A 178 4.31 -12.23 5.54
N ALA A 179 3.14 -12.85 5.70
CA ALA A 179 2.92 -13.90 6.68
C ALA A 179 2.01 -14.98 6.08
N LEU A 180 2.49 -16.22 6.06
CA LEU A 180 1.71 -17.39 5.71
C LEU A 180 1.22 -18.08 6.98
N SER A 181 -0.04 -18.52 6.98
CA SER A 181 -0.65 -19.24 8.09
C SER A 181 -1.72 -20.24 7.61
N GLY A 182 -2.02 -21.23 8.45
CA GLY A 182 -3.02 -22.26 8.16
C GLY A 182 -2.46 -23.68 8.33
N SER A 183 -3.27 -24.69 8.00
CA SER A 183 -2.94 -26.11 8.19
C SER A 183 -2.33 -26.79 6.95
N GLY A 184 -2.28 -26.09 5.81
CA GLY A 184 -1.85 -26.65 4.53
C GLY A 184 -0.49 -26.15 4.06
N LYS A 185 -0.17 -26.46 2.80
CA LYS A 185 0.99 -25.90 2.10
C LYS A 185 0.67 -24.51 1.59
N ALA A 186 1.58 -23.57 1.78
CA ALA A 186 1.48 -22.25 1.17
C ALA A 186 2.84 -21.74 0.69
N TYR A 187 2.83 -20.93 -0.36
CA TYR A 187 3.99 -20.23 -0.90
C TYR A 187 3.59 -18.83 -1.32
N PHE A 188 4.46 -17.87 -1.11
CA PHE A 188 4.34 -16.52 -1.63
C PHE A 188 5.71 -16.01 -2.05
N GLU A 189 5.79 -15.41 -3.22
CA GLU A 189 6.96 -14.70 -3.70
C GLU A 189 6.58 -13.26 -4.06
N ALA A 190 7.30 -12.30 -3.50
CA ALA A 190 7.19 -10.91 -3.91
C ALA A 190 8.19 -10.66 -5.04
N LEU A 191 7.71 -10.09 -6.14
CA LEU A 191 8.51 -9.78 -7.33
C LEU A 191 8.85 -8.30 -7.40
N SER A 192 7.88 -7.44 -7.10
CA SER A 192 8.12 -6.01 -7.02
C SER A 192 7.19 -5.32 -6.04
N GLU A 193 7.65 -4.21 -5.51
CA GLU A 193 6.92 -3.31 -4.64
C GLU A 193 6.98 -1.90 -5.21
N ASN A 194 5.83 -1.25 -5.31
CA ASN A 194 5.68 0.11 -5.81
C ASN A 194 4.89 0.95 -4.81
N TRP A 195 5.32 2.20 -4.62
CA TRP A 195 4.68 3.13 -3.71
C TRP A 195 4.02 4.26 -4.47
N ASP A 196 2.81 4.63 -4.05
CA ASP A 196 2.27 5.95 -4.31
C ASP A 196 2.50 6.83 -3.08
N VAL A 197 2.79 8.09 -3.33
CA VAL A 197 2.94 9.10 -2.28
C VAL A 197 1.91 10.20 -2.46
N GLU A 198 1.53 10.80 -1.34
CA GLU A 198 0.68 11.99 -1.30
C GLU A 198 1.47 13.15 -0.73
N TRP A 199 1.23 14.34 -1.26
CA TRP A 199 1.85 15.58 -0.84
C TRP A 199 0.84 16.51 -0.20
N ARG A 200 1.29 17.28 0.78
CA ARG A 200 0.52 18.40 1.31
C ARG A 200 1.44 19.53 1.77
N ARG A 201 0.84 20.72 1.91
CA ARG A 201 1.42 21.79 2.70
C ARG A 201 1.41 21.42 4.19
N CYS A 202 2.55 21.65 4.84
CA CYS A 202 2.59 22.11 6.21
C CYS A 202 2.63 23.66 6.17
#